data_AF-A0A2S8RFN5-F1
#
_entry.id   AF-A0A2S8RFN5-F1
#
_cell.length_a   1.000
_cell.length_b   1.000
_cell.length_c   1.000
_cell.angle_alpha   90.00
_cell.angle_beta   90.00
_cell.angle_gamma   90.00
#
_symmetry.space_group_name_H-M   'P 1'
#
loop_
_entity.id
_entity.type
_entity.pdbx_description
1 polymer ?
#
loop_
_entity_poly.entity_id
_entity_poly.type
_entity_poly.pdbx_seq_one_letter_code
_entity_poly.pdbx_strand_id
1 'polypeptide(L)'
;MNRFNLITQATLALAVMATAACAAQPAPLPQNSATTPPPPSVAGGSMPGQSNGAMPIPAPPDVGAPAPPPQARDNEPLNGAPASMSGVVRRFLINPDGEVDGMLLADNTLVRFPPHVGSQVASTISPGDTVNVSGFAQQPDGTLRASLISVTKNGRRIADQPPPANAQRLPGSLAGIGLVKLSAVGRVLRVTTAPRGESDGVLLADGTVIKLTPPAAVQFANLLRPGTTIAAQGYGTRNRYGEALQATAFGTPGNLTTLYGNLPQ
;
A
#
# COMPACT_ATOMS: atom_id res chain seq x y z
N MET A 1 35.57 -36.82 -26.92
CA MET A 1 34.68 -37.74 -27.64
C MET A 1 33.31 -37.10 -27.85
N ASN A 2 33.02 -36.66 -29.08
CA ASN A 2 31.66 -36.49 -29.60
C ASN A 2 30.98 -37.86 -29.69
N ARG A 3 29.67 -37.97 -29.40
CA ARG A 3 28.67 -38.68 -30.25
C ARG A 3 27.24 -38.16 -30.00
N PHE A 4 26.56 -37.91 -31.12
CA PHE A 4 25.16 -37.54 -31.35
C PHE A 4 24.22 -38.77 -31.27
N ASN A 5 22.95 -38.56 -30.85
CA ASN A 5 21.68 -38.86 -31.57
C ASN A 5 20.49 -38.77 -30.59
N LEU A 6 19.39 -38.01 -30.79
CA LEU A 6 18.34 -37.88 -31.83
C LEU A 6 17.13 -38.84 -31.65
N ILE A 7 15.93 -38.27 -31.84
CA ILE A 7 14.58 -38.87 -32.09
C ILE A 7 13.74 -39.13 -30.82
N THR A 8 12.63 -38.41 -30.57
CA THR A 8 11.31 -38.74 -31.16
C THR A 8 10.36 -37.54 -31.12
N GLN A 9 9.82 -37.18 -32.28
CA GLN A 9 8.63 -36.34 -32.43
C GLN A 9 7.38 -37.21 -32.45
N ALA A 10 6.27 -36.70 -31.91
CA ALA A 10 4.92 -37.18 -32.25
C ALA A 10 4.02 -35.97 -32.48
N THR A 11 3.82 -35.68 -33.76
CA THR A 11 2.85 -34.77 -34.32
C THR A 11 1.52 -35.53 -34.48
N LEU A 12 0.39 -34.92 -34.13
CA LEU A 12 -0.90 -35.29 -34.73
C LEU A 12 -1.64 -34.01 -35.12
N ALA A 13 -2.02 -33.96 -36.39
CA ALA A 13 -2.65 -32.84 -37.08
C ALA A 13 -4.02 -33.28 -37.62
N LEU A 14 -4.74 -32.28 -38.16
CA LEU A 14 -5.91 -32.35 -39.07
C LEU A 14 -7.30 -32.55 -38.40
N ALA A 15 -8.39 -31.91 -38.81
CA ALA A 15 -8.73 -31.22 -40.07
C ALA A 15 -9.98 -30.30 -39.88
N VAL A 16 -10.01 -29.07 -40.44
CA VAL A 16 -10.78 -28.61 -41.64
C VAL A 16 -12.23 -28.15 -41.35
N MET A 17 -12.48 -26.83 -41.25
CA MET A 17 -12.95 -25.86 -42.26
C MET A 17 -14.46 -25.90 -42.60
N ALA A 18 -15.16 -24.79 -42.34
CA ALA A 18 -16.21 -24.27 -43.22
C ALA A 18 -16.49 -22.78 -42.93
N THR A 19 -16.36 -21.98 -43.98
CA THR A 19 -16.66 -20.55 -44.12
C THR A 19 -18.16 -20.29 -44.21
N ALA A 20 -18.64 -19.20 -43.61
CA ALA A 20 -19.77 -18.43 -44.14
C ALA A 20 -19.71 -16.99 -43.60
N ALA A 21 -19.33 -16.05 -44.46
CA ALA A 21 -19.62 -14.65 -44.29
C ALA A 21 -21.10 -14.42 -44.66
N CYS A 22 -21.87 -13.77 -43.78
CA CYS A 22 -23.06 -13.03 -44.17
C CYS A 22 -23.19 -11.80 -43.27
N ALA A 23 -23.47 -10.69 -43.94
CA ALA A 23 -23.54 -9.35 -43.41
C ALA A 23 -24.71 -9.14 -42.44
N ALA A 24 -24.57 -8.07 -41.66
CA ALA A 24 -25.61 -7.15 -41.19
C ALA A 24 -26.89 -7.74 -40.57
N GLN A 25 -27.10 -7.46 -39.28
CA GLN A 25 -28.23 -6.65 -38.78
C GLN A 25 -28.21 -6.54 -37.25
N PRO A 26 -28.19 -5.33 -36.66
CA PRO A 26 -28.38 -5.14 -35.22
C PRO A 26 -29.84 -4.82 -34.83
N ALA A 27 -30.17 -5.24 -33.60
CA ALA A 27 -31.32 -4.85 -32.75
C ALA A 27 -32.68 -5.54 -33.08
N PRO A 28 -33.53 -5.80 -32.07
CA PRO A 28 -34.15 -4.74 -31.26
C PRO A 28 -34.08 -4.94 -29.72
N LEU A 29 -34.01 -3.80 -29.03
CA LEU A 29 -34.24 -3.58 -27.60
C LEU A 29 -35.75 -3.57 -27.28
N PRO A 30 -36.21 -4.08 -26.13
CA PRO A 30 -37.55 -3.80 -25.63
C PRO A 30 -37.61 -2.51 -24.78
N GLN A 31 -38.24 -1.49 -25.38
CA GLN A 31 -39.29 -0.60 -24.87
C GLN A 31 -39.11 0.06 -23.47
N ASN A 32 -38.78 1.36 -23.42
CA ASN A 32 -39.66 2.55 -23.44
C ASN A 32 -40.54 2.77 -22.19
N SER A 33 -40.19 3.80 -21.43
CA SER A 33 -41.11 4.75 -20.80
C SER A 33 -40.35 6.03 -20.44
N ALA A 34 -40.23 6.96 -21.39
CA ALA A 34 -39.78 8.33 -21.17
C ALA A 34 -40.92 9.29 -21.51
N THR A 35 -41.38 10.03 -20.52
CA THR A 35 -42.44 11.04 -20.60
C THR A 35 -41.87 12.34 -21.14
N THR A 36 -42.63 12.96 -22.04
CA THR A 36 -42.33 14.13 -22.89
C THR A 36 -42.21 15.48 -22.15
N PRO A 37 -41.45 16.45 -22.71
CA PRO A 37 -41.45 17.86 -22.29
C PRO A 37 -42.51 18.70 -23.04
N PRO A 38 -43.01 19.82 -22.47
CA PRO A 38 -43.88 20.77 -23.16
C PRO A 38 -43.12 21.82 -24.01
N PRO A 39 -43.80 22.45 -25.01
CA PRO A 39 -43.20 23.28 -26.07
C PRO A 39 -42.97 24.76 -25.70
N PRO A 40 -42.22 25.53 -26.52
CA PRO A 40 -42.02 26.97 -26.34
C PRO A 40 -43.09 27.80 -27.09
N SER A 41 -43.57 28.88 -26.45
CA SER A 41 -44.44 29.89 -27.08
C SER A 41 -43.66 31.18 -27.35
N VAL A 42 -43.76 31.67 -28.58
CA VAL A 42 -43.30 33.00 -29.02
C VAL A 42 -44.49 33.78 -29.62
N ALA A 43 -44.33 35.12 -29.67
CA ALA A 43 -45.26 36.18 -30.11
C ALA A 43 -46.18 36.71 -29.00
N GLY A 44 -46.35 38.02 -28.77
CA GLY A 44 -45.85 39.23 -29.42
C GLY A 44 -46.67 40.43 -28.93
N GLY A 45 -46.01 41.59 -28.74
CA GLY A 45 -46.61 42.94 -28.79
C GLY A 45 -47.54 43.40 -27.67
N SER A 46 -47.16 44.47 -26.95
CA SER A 46 -47.91 45.74 -26.74
C SER A 46 -47.38 46.51 -25.51
N MET A 47 -46.81 47.70 -25.72
CA MET A 47 -46.83 48.83 -24.75
C MET A 47 -48.20 49.54 -24.84
N PRO A 48 -48.61 50.53 -23.98
CA PRO A 48 -47.86 51.31 -22.97
C PRO A 48 -48.60 51.55 -21.62
N GLY A 49 -47.93 52.19 -20.63
CA GLY A 49 -48.60 53.05 -19.65
C GLY A 49 -48.13 53.00 -18.18
N GLN A 50 -47.39 54.04 -17.76
CA GLN A 50 -47.54 54.84 -16.51
C GLN A 50 -47.94 54.10 -15.21
N SER A 51 -47.14 54.03 -14.13
CA SER A 51 -46.70 55.11 -13.20
C SER A 51 -46.94 54.62 -11.75
N ASN A 52 -46.17 55.18 -10.81
CA ASN A 52 -46.37 55.18 -9.34
C ASN A 52 -46.08 53.93 -8.51
N GLY A 53 -44.85 53.92 -7.96
CA GLY A 53 -44.54 53.97 -6.52
C GLY A 53 -45.28 53.04 -5.53
N ALA A 54 -44.54 52.10 -4.95
CA ALA A 54 -44.49 51.81 -3.51
C ALA A 54 -43.48 50.68 -3.25
N MET A 55 -42.49 50.91 -2.38
CA MET A 55 -41.63 49.84 -1.86
C MET A 55 -42.41 49.00 -0.83
N PRO A 56 -42.38 47.66 -0.90
CA PRO A 56 -42.68 46.80 0.25
C PRO A 56 -41.38 46.26 0.87
N ILE A 57 -41.39 46.28 2.19
CA ILE A 57 -40.39 45.88 3.19
C ILE A 57 -39.88 44.43 2.96
N PRO A 58 -38.59 44.11 3.20
CA PRO A 58 -38.12 42.73 3.17
C PRO A 58 -38.70 41.92 4.35
N ALA A 59 -39.26 40.74 4.03
CA ALA A 59 -39.75 39.79 5.03
C ALA A 59 -38.60 39.24 5.91
N PRO A 60 -38.86 38.90 7.19
CA PRO A 60 -37.85 38.33 8.08
C PRO A 60 -37.46 36.89 7.66
N PRO A 61 -36.25 36.42 8.02
CA PRO A 61 -35.81 35.07 7.66
C PRO A 61 -36.59 34.01 8.45
N ASP A 62 -37.11 33.05 7.70
CA ASP A 62 -37.84 31.88 8.20
C ASP A 62 -36.87 30.97 9.00
N VAL A 63 -37.05 30.93 10.32
CA VAL A 63 -36.39 30.00 11.24
C VAL A 63 -37.10 28.65 11.14
N GLY A 64 -36.72 27.81 10.17
CA GLY A 64 -37.47 26.59 9.90
C GLY A 64 -36.78 25.48 9.14
N ALA A 65 -35.46 25.48 8.97
CA ALA A 65 -34.74 24.35 8.38
C ALA A 65 -34.05 23.51 9.47
N PRO A 66 -34.38 22.21 9.62
CA PRO A 66 -33.59 21.28 10.43
C PRO A 66 -32.16 21.24 9.85
N ALA A 67 -31.17 21.48 10.71
CA ALA A 67 -29.78 21.37 10.32
C ALA A 67 -29.51 19.99 9.68
N PRO A 68 -28.81 19.92 8.53
CA PRO A 68 -28.39 18.63 8.00
C PRO A 68 -27.55 17.90 9.05
N PRO A 69 -27.68 16.57 9.20
CA PRO A 69 -26.85 15.81 10.12
C PRO A 69 -25.37 16.08 9.82
N PRO A 70 -24.50 16.13 10.84
CA PRO A 70 -23.08 16.36 10.62
C PRO A 70 -22.58 15.29 9.66
N GLN A 71 -22.30 15.70 8.42
CA GLN A 71 -21.52 14.89 7.50
C GLN A 71 -20.24 14.53 8.24
N ALA A 72 -19.96 13.23 8.35
CA ALA A 72 -18.76 12.70 8.96
C ALA A 72 -17.55 13.40 8.31
N ARG A 73 -17.02 14.41 9.00
CA ARG A 73 -15.76 15.03 8.63
C ARG A 73 -14.71 13.98 8.92
N ASP A 74 -14.06 13.52 7.87
CA ASP A 74 -12.69 13.04 7.90
C ASP A 74 -12.44 11.92 8.93
N ASN A 75 -13.00 10.73 8.69
CA ASN A 75 -12.52 9.50 9.35
C ASN A 75 -11.18 9.06 8.74
N GLU A 76 -10.20 9.97 8.65
CA GLU A 76 -8.81 9.53 8.59
C GLU A 76 -8.48 8.95 9.97
N PRO A 77 -8.12 7.66 10.07
CA PRO A 77 -7.87 7.06 11.37
C PRO A 77 -6.80 7.88 12.10
N LEU A 78 -7.08 8.34 13.31
CA LEU A 78 -6.08 9.08 14.10
C LEU A 78 -4.85 8.18 14.33
N ASN A 79 -3.66 8.78 14.46
CA ASN A 79 -2.46 8.01 14.77
C ASN A 79 -2.66 7.22 16.08
N GLY A 80 -2.52 5.91 16.03
CA GLY A 80 -2.80 5.02 17.16
C GLY A 80 -4.28 4.65 17.34
N ALA A 81 -5.16 4.99 16.40
CA ALA A 81 -6.55 4.53 16.43
C ALA A 81 -6.64 3.03 16.17
N PRO A 82 -7.52 2.30 16.88
CA PRO A 82 -7.74 0.89 16.61
C PRO A 82 -8.31 0.73 15.20
N ALA A 83 -7.68 -0.14 14.41
CA ALA A 83 -8.07 -0.44 13.04
C ALA A 83 -8.01 -1.94 12.82
N SER A 84 -8.95 -2.45 12.02
CA SER A 84 -8.99 -3.85 11.60
C SER A 84 -9.23 -3.95 10.11
N MET A 85 -8.49 -4.83 9.44
CA MET A 85 -8.54 -5.00 8.00
C MET A 85 -8.33 -6.46 7.62
N SER A 86 -9.03 -6.89 6.56
CA SER A 86 -8.78 -8.19 5.92
C SER A 86 -8.16 -8.00 4.54
N GLY A 87 -7.20 -8.85 4.20
CA GLY A 87 -6.53 -8.80 2.90
C GLY A 87 -5.71 -10.04 2.60
N VAL A 88 -5.29 -10.16 1.34
CA VAL A 88 -4.43 -11.25 0.87
C VAL A 88 -2.98 -10.87 1.08
N VAL A 89 -2.19 -11.73 1.71
CA VAL A 89 -0.75 -11.49 1.89
C VAL A 89 -0.05 -11.59 0.54
N ARG A 90 0.60 -10.52 0.10
CA ARG A 90 1.38 -10.53 -1.14
C ARG A 90 2.82 -10.98 -0.91
N ARG A 91 3.44 -10.53 0.19
CA ARG A 91 4.79 -10.95 0.59
C ARG A 91 5.07 -10.62 2.06
N PHE A 92 6.08 -11.28 2.60
CA PHE A 92 6.66 -10.91 3.89
C PHE A 92 7.76 -9.86 3.70
N LEU A 93 8.04 -9.14 4.77
CA LEU A 93 9.16 -8.20 4.88
C LEU A 93 10.03 -8.60 6.06
N ILE A 94 11.33 -8.33 5.94
CA ILE A 94 12.31 -8.66 6.95
C ILE A 94 13.00 -7.40 7.48
N ASN A 95 13.50 -7.49 8.71
CA ASN A 95 14.42 -6.51 9.27
C ASN A 95 15.87 -6.80 8.79
N PRO A 96 16.81 -5.84 8.95
CA PRO A 96 18.22 -6.05 8.61
C PRO A 96 18.87 -7.26 9.30
N ASP A 97 18.33 -7.71 10.44
CA ASP A 97 18.76 -8.91 11.18
C ASP A 97 18.23 -10.22 10.55
N GLY A 98 17.37 -10.15 9.54
CA GLY A 98 16.82 -11.30 8.82
C GLY A 98 15.54 -11.90 9.41
N GLU A 99 14.98 -11.29 10.45
CA GLU A 99 13.70 -11.68 11.04
C GLU A 99 12.53 -11.04 10.30
N VAL A 100 11.39 -11.73 10.25
CA VAL A 100 10.17 -11.19 9.63
C VAL A 100 9.55 -10.16 10.57
N ASP A 101 9.47 -8.89 10.18
CA ASP A 101 8.88 -7.80 11.00
C ASP A 101 7.65 -7.15 10.34
N GLY A 102 7.26 -7.65 9.17
CA GLY A 102 6.08 -7.14 8.49
C GLY A 102 5.60 -8.02 7.35
N MET A 103 4.46 -7.63 6.81
CA MET A 103 3.87 -8.20 5.62
C MET A 103 3.20 -7.11 4.79
N LEU A 104 3.25 -7.31 3.48
CA LEU A 104 2.63 -6.42 2.51
C LEU A 104 1.43 -7.15 1.92
N LEU A 105 0.26 -6.51 1.99
CA LEU A 105 -0.97 -7.06 1.43
C LEU A 105 -1.06 -6.75 -0.08
N ALA A 106 -2.01 -7.41 -0.76
CA ALA A 106 -2.23 -7.28 -2.20
C ALA A 106 -2.57 -5.86 -2.65
N ASP A 107 -3.21 -5.09 -1.76
CA ASP A 107 -3.57 -3.69 -1.89
C ASP A 107 -2.43 -2.70 -1.57
N ASN A 108 -1.20 -3.20 -1.37
CA ASN A 108 -0.03 -2.43 -0.95
C ASN A 108 -0.08 -1.89 0.50
N THR A 109 -1.03 -2.34 1.31
CA THR A 109 -1.06 -2.00 2.75
C THR A 109 0.10 -2.69 3.46
N LEU A 110 0.90 -1.89 4.18
CA LEU A 110 2.00 -2.36 5.01
C LEU A 110 1.47 -2.68 6.40
N VAL A 111 1.62 -3.93 6.81
CA VAL A 111 1.33 -4.38 8.16
C VAL A 111 2.64 -4.68 8.86
N ARG A 112 2.93 -3.97 9.95
CA ARG A 112 4.11 -4.21 10.78
C ARG A 112 3.72 -4.95 12.05
N PHE A 113 4.56 -5.88 12.46
CA PHE A 113 4.43 -6.58 13.73
C PHE A 113 5.81 -6.74 14.36
N PRO A 114 5.90 -6.96 15.67
CA PRO A 114 7.19 -7.20 16.29
C PRO A 114 7.89 -8.46 15.76
N PRO A 115 9.22 -8.48 15.69
CA PRO A 115 9.98 -9.61 15.15
C PRO A 115 9.75 -10.93 15.92
N HIS A 116 9.43 -10.87 17.22
CA HIS A 116 9.13 -12.06 18.02
C HIS A 116 7.88 -12.82 17.53
N VAL A 117 6.92 -12.12 16.93
CA VAL A 117 5.72 -12.73 16.33
C VAL A 117 6.00 -13.24 14.90
N GLY A 118 7.03 -12.70 14.25
CA GLY A 118 7.33 -12.93 12.84
C GLY A 118 7.60 -14.39 12.47
N SER A 119 8.32 -15.13 13.32
CA SER A 119 8.59 -16.56 13.10
C SER A 119 7.31 -17.40 13.14
N GLN A 120 6.40 -17.08 14.06
CA GLN A 120 5.09 -17.72 14.15
C GLN A 120 4.19 -17.36 12.96
N VAL A 121 4.22 -16.10 12.51
CA VAL A 121 3.50 -15.65 11.32
C VAL A 121 4.01 -16.37 10.06
N ALA A 122 5.32 -16.37 9.84
CA ALA A 122 5.95 -16.97 8.66
C ALA A 122 5.85 -18.50 8.60
N SER A 123 5.58 -19.18 9.72
CA SER A 123 5.32 -20.63 9.77
C SER A 123 3.82 -20.98 9.63
N THR A 124 2.94 -20.01 9.80
CA THR A 124 1.48 -20.22 9.82
C THR A 124 0.80 -19.68 8.57
N ILE A 125 1.35 -18.62 7.98
CA ILE A 125 0.80 -17.88 6.86
C ILE A 125 1.76 -17.99 5.68
N SER A 126 1.21 -18.22 4.49
CA SER A 126 1.96 -18.16 3.23
C SER A 126 1.51 -16.95 2.40
N PRO A 127 2.38 -16.40 1.53
CA PRO A 127 1.95 -15.45 0.52
C PRO A 127 0.82 -16.07 -0.32
N GLY A 128 -0.28 -15.34 -0.50
CA GLY A 128 -1.52 -15.80 -1.12
C GLY A 128 -2.64 -16.14 -0.13
N ASP A 129 -2.34 -16.27 1.17
CA ASP A 129 -3.37 -16.51 2.18
C ASP A 129 -4.13 -15.23 2.54
N THR A 130 -5.43 -15.38 2.81
CA THR A 130 -6.27 -14.31 3.34
C THR A 130 -6.14 -14.26 4.86
N VAL A 131 -5.75 -13.08 5.37
CA VAL A 131 -5.58 -12.81 6.80
C VAL A 131 -6.47 -11.65 7.24
N ASN A 132 -6.94 -11.70 8.48
CA ASN A 132 -7.57 -10.59 9.16
C ASN A 132 -6.61 -10.05 10.22
N VAL A 133 -6.31 -8.76 10.14
CA VAL A 133 -5.35 -8.07 10.98
C VAL A 133 -6.10 -7.02 11.79
N SER A 134 -5.95 -7.07 13.10
CA SER A 134 -6.38 -6.01 14.01
C SER A 134 -5.17 -5.39 14.67
N GLY A 135 -5.23 -4.09 14.90
CA GLY A 135 -4.07 -3.34 15.35
C GLY A 135 -4.34 -1.85 15.49
N PHE A 136 -3.29 -1.06 15.32
CA PHE A 136 -3.33 0.39 15.42
C PHE A 136 -2.82 1.00 14.11
N ALA A 137 -3.61 1.89 13.52
CA ALA A 137 -3.18 2.64 12.33
C ALA A 137 -2.06 3.62 12.72
N GLN A 138 -1.02 3.70 11.89
CA GLN A 138 0.06 4.67 12.00
C GLN A 138 -0.02 5.66 10.85
N GLN A 139 0.06 6.94 11.20
CA GLN A 139 0.19 8.05 10.27
C GLN A 139 1.66 8.48 10.15
N PRO A 140 2.05 9.07 9.01
CA PRO A 140 1.20 9.52 7.88
C PRO A 140 1.03 8.50 6.75
N ASP A 141 1.69 7.35 6.77
CA ASP A 141 1.79 6.45 5.62
C ASP A 141 0.73 5.33 5.60
N GLY A 142 -0.21 5.33 6.56
CA GLY A 142 -1.26 4.32 6.65
C GLY A 142 -0.72 2.92 6.98
N THR A 143 0.43 2.84 7.65
CA THR A 143 0.98 1.56 8.11
C THR A 143 0.14 1.03 9.27
N LEU A 144 -0.25 -0.24 9.22
CA LEU A 144 -1.00 -0.86 10.31
C LEU A 144 -0.03 -1.61 11.23
N ARG A 145 0.02 -1.24 12.51
CA ARG A 145 0.73 -2.04 13.52
C ARG A 145 -0.17 -3.14 14.03
N ALA A 146 0.06 -4.37 13.59
CA ALA A 146 -0.74 -5.52 14.01
C ALA A 146 -0.50 -5.86 15.48
N SER A 147 -1.60 -6.02 16.22
CA SER A 147 -1.62 -6.62 17.56
C SER A 147 -2.27 -8.01 17.54
N LEU A 148 -3.09 -8.31 16.54
CA LEU A 148 -3.72 -9.61 16.35
C LEU A 148 -3.80 -9.94 14.86
N ILE A 149 -3.27 -11.10 14.48
CA ILE A 149 -3.32 -11.62 13.11
C ILE A 149 -4.07 -12.94 13.14
N SER A 150 -5.14 -13.06 12.35
CA SER A 150 -5.96 -14.27 12.25
C SER A 150 -5.98 -14.77 10.82
N VAL A 151 -5.75 -16.05 10.61
CA VAL A 151 -5.81 -16.67 9.27
C VAL A 151 -7.24 -17.13 8.99
N THR A 152 -7.86 -16.64 7.91
CA THR A 152 -9.25 -16.98 7.58
C THR A 152 -9.40 -18.46 7.23
N LYS A 153 -8.39 -19.05 6.57
CA LYS A 153 -8.39 -20.45 6.12
C LYS A 153 -8.44 -21.46 7.28
N ASN A 154 -7.67 -21.23 8.33
CA ASN A 154 -7.44 -22.19 9.41
C ASN A 154 -7.98 -21.72 10.77
N GLY A 155 -8.53 -20.50 10.86
CA GLY A 155 -8.99 -19.88 12.09
C GLY A 155 -7.89 -19.59 13.14
N ARG A 156 -6.62 -19.87 12.82
CA ARG A 156 -5.48 -19.68 13.73
C ARG A 156 -5.29 -18.19 14.00
N ARG A 157 -5.18 -17.83 15.29
CA ARG A 157 -4.94 -16.47 15.76
C ARG A 157 -3.55 -16.37 16.38
N ILE A 158 -2.88 -15.28 16.06
CA ILE A 158 -1.54 -14.95 16.52
C ILE A 158 -1.64 -13.55 17.13
N ALA A 159 -1.53 -13.47 18.45
CA ALA A 159 -1.55 -12.21 19.17
C ALA A 159 -0.13 -11.74 19.44
N ASP A 160 0.10 -10.43 19.33
CA ASP A 160 1.29 -9.78 19.86
C ASP A 160 1.22 -9.81 21.39
N GLN A 161 1.81 -10.84 21.97
CA GLN A 161 2.07 -10.89 23.40
C GLN A 161 3.55 -10.53 23.60
N PRO A 162 3.85 -9.59 24.51
CA PRO A 162 5.22 -9.24 24.80
C PRO A 162 5.98 -10.51 25.24
N PRO A 163 7.23 -10.68 24.77
CA PRO A 163 8.03 -11.81 25.21
C PRO A 163 8.17 -11.80 26.73
N PRO A 164 8.21 -12.97 27.39
CA PRO A 164 8.31 -13.03 28.84
C PRO A 164 9.61 -12.34 29.28
N ALA A 165 9.63 -11.71 30.45
CA ALA A 165 10.73 -10.84 30.90
C ALA A 165 12.10 -11.57 30.99
N ASN A 166 12.07 -12.90 31.07
CA ASN A 166 13.23 -13.80 31.07
C ASN A 166 13.59 -14.36 29.69
N ALA A 167 12.93 -13.92 28.61
CA ALA A 167 13.33 -14.27 27.26
C ALA A 167 14.75 -13.76 27.03
N GLN A 168 15.66 -14.67 26.66
CA GLN A 168 17.05 -14.35 26.37
C GLN A 168 17.08 -13.33 25.23
N ARG A 169 17.26 -12.05 25.55
CA ARG A 169 17.55 -11.05 24.52
C ARG A 169 18.97 -11.29 24.05
N LEU A 170 19.14 -11.38 22.74
CA LEU A 170 20.47 -11.35 22.15
C LEU A 170 21.20 -10.10 22.67
N PRO A 171 22.40 -10.24 23.24
CA PRO A 171 23.21 -9.10 23.62
C PRO A 171 23.37 -8.16 22.42
N GLY A 172 23.32 -6.84 22.64
CA GLY A 172 23.50 -5.86 21.57
C GLY A 172 24.84 -5.98 20.84
N SER A 173 25.85 -6.60 21.45
CA SER A 173 27.13 -6.92 20.82
C SER A 173 27.03 -8.03 19.76
N LEU A 174 25.99 -8.86 19.81
CA LEU A 174 25.68 -9.88 18.81
C LEU A 174 24.67 -9.38 17.76
N ALA A 175 24.07 -8.19 17.96
CA ALA A 175 23.27 -7.55 16.94
C ALA A 175 24.19 -7.20 15.76
N GLY A 176 23.86 -7.66 14.56
CA GLY A 176 24.74 -7.52 13.41
C GLY A 176 25.60 -8.75 13.07
N ILE A 177 25.58 -9.82 13.88
CA ILE A 177 26.28 -11.06 13.52
C ILE A 177 25.59 -11.69 12.31
N GLY A 178 26.34 -11.86 11.22
CA GLY A 178 25.82 -12.39 9.96
C GLY A 178 25.29 -11.32 8.99
N LEU A 179 25.36 -10.03 9.35
CA LEU A 179 25.06 -8.97 8.41
C LEU A 179 26.16 -8.92 7.35
N VAL A 180 25.74 -9.07 6.10
CA VAL A 180 26.60 -8.96 4.93
C VAL A 180 26.49 -7.56 4.34
N LYS A 181 27.57 -7.11 3.71
CA LYS A 181 27.54 -5.85 2.97
C LYS A 181 26.65 -6.03 1.75
N LEU A 182 25.56 -5.28 1.67
CA LEU A 182 24.58 -5.32 0.59
C LEU A 182 24.48 -3.96 -0.08
N SER A 183 24.09 -3.98 -1.35
CA SER A 183 23.77 -2.80 -2.14
C SER A 183 22.46 -3.04 -2.86
N ALA A 184 21.51 -2.14 -2.67
CA ALA A 184 20.20 -2.22 -3.29
C ALA A 184 19.98 -0.98 -4.16
N VAL A 185 19.46 -1.20 -5.38
CA VAL A 185 19.08 -0.14 -6.31
C VAL A 185 17.69 -0.48 -6.83
N GLY A 186 16.76 0.45 -6.70
CA GLY A 186 15.40 0.21 -7.14
C GLY A 186 14.49 1.40 -6.96
N ARG A 187 13.24 1.20 -7.39
CA ARG A 187 12.18 2.20 -7.21
C ARG A 187 11.55 2.05 -5.85
N VAL A 188 11.40 3.16 -5.14
CA VAL A 188 10.67 3.24 -3.88
C VAL A 188 9.21 2.88 -4.14
N LEU A 189 8.73 1.85 -3.47
CA LEU A 189 7.31 1.53 -3.42
C LEU A 189 6.60 2.44 -2.41
N ARG A 190 7.15 2.55 -1.20
CA ARG A 190 6.63 3.38 -0.11
C ARG A 190 7.70 3.69 0.92
N VAL A 191 7.45 4.72 1.72
CA VAL A 191 8.23 5.06 2.91
C VAL A 191 7.81 4.13 4.05
N THR A 192 8.76 3.78 4.93
CA THR A 192 8.47 3.11 6.19
C THR A 192 8.64 4.06 7.35
N THR A 193 7.86 3.84 8.41
CA THR A 193 7.83 4.66 9.62
C THR A 193 8.24 3.85 10.85
N ALA A 194 8.99 4.51 11.72
CA ALA A 194 9.27 4.06 13.07
C ALA A 194 8.01 4.17 13.93
N PRO A 195 7.94 3.47 15.09
CA PRO A 195 6.77 3.50 15.98
C PRO A 195 6.32 4.89 16.46
N ARG A 196 7.18 5.91 16.34
CA ARG A 196 6.88 7.31 16.68
C ARG A 196 6.28 8.12 15.51
N GLY A 197 6.06 7.49 14.35
CA GLY A 197 5.59 8.15 13.13
C GLY A 197 6.70 8.83 12.31
N GLU A 198 7.95 8.73 12.75
CA GLU A 198 9.12 9.26 12.04
C GLU A 198 9.46 8.36 10.86
N SER A 199 9.84 8.93 9.71
CA SER A 199 10.33 8.13 8.59
C SER A 199 11.63 7.42 8.96
N ASP A 200 11.67 6.10 8.78
CA ASP A 200 12.78 5.25 9.22
C ASP A 200 13.37 4.41 8.08
N GLY A 201 12.93 4.63 6.85
CA GLY A 201 13.37 3.85 5.71
C GLY A 201 12.42 3.90 4.53
N VAL A 202 12.70 3.03 3.57
CA VAL A 202 11.87 2.81 2.38
C VAL A 202 11.77 1.33 2.08
N LEU A 203 10.59 0.96 1.56
CA LEU A 203 10.35 -0.31 0.91
C LEU A 203 10.45 -0.11 -0.59
N LEU A 204 11.31 -0.87 -1.26
CA LEU A 204 11.45 -0.90 -2.70
C LEU A 204 10.38 -1.80 -3.35
N ALA A 205 10.14 -1.62 -4.65
CA ALA A 205 9.14 -2.38 -5.41
C ALA A 205 9.45 -3.88 -5.52
N ASP A 206 10.74 -4.24 -5.52
CA ASP A 206 11.24 -5.61 -5.48
C ASP A 206 11.00 -6.29 -4.11
N GLY A 207 10.70 -5.53 -3.06
CA GLY A 207 10.48 -6.02 -1.70
C GLY A 207 11.65 -5.78 -0.77
N THR A 208 12.70 -5.11 -1.24
CA THR A 208 13.88 -4.80 -0.43
C THR A 208 13.56 -3.68 0.56
N VAL A 209 13.86 -3.91 1.85
CA VAL A 209 13.67 -2.91 2.91
C VAL A 209 14.99 -2.22 3.20
N ILE A 210 15.05 -0.91 3.01
CA ILE A 210 16.22 -0.09 3.33
C ILE A 210 15.88 0.72 4.58
N LYS A 211 16.55 0.42 5.68
CA LYS A 211 16.42 1.16 6.94
C LYS A 211 17.43 2.30 7.01
N LEU A 212 16.96 3.44 7.51
CA LEU A 212 17.69 4.69 7.68
C LEU A 212 17.52 5.14 9.12
N THR A 213 18.51 5.81 9.71
CA THR A 213 18.24 6.52 10.95
C THR A 213 17.28 7.70 10.68
N PRO A 214 16.44 8.09 11.66
CA PRO A 214 15.52 9.21 11.46
C PRO A 214 16.18 10.49 10.94
N PRO A 215 17.39 10.91 11.39
CA PRO A 215 18.07 12.07 10.81
C PRO A 215 18.41 11.91 9.33
N ALA A 216 18.89 10.72 8.91
CA ALA A 216 19.18 10.44 7.51
C ALA A 216 17.90 10.46 6.67
N ALA A 217 16.80 9.87 7.18
CA ALA A 217 15.53 9.87 6.47
C ALA A 217 15.00 11.29 6.20
N VAL A 218 15.15 12.20 7.17
CA VAL A 218 14.78 13.62 7.00
C VAL A 218 15.68 14.32 5.98
N GLN A 219 16.99 14.07 6.01
CA GLN A 219 17.94 14.66 5.04
C GLN A 219 17.62 14.24 3.60
N PHE A 220 17.21 12.99 3.39
CA PHE A 220 16.89 12.44 2.07
C PHE A 220 15.39 12.39 1.78
N ALA A 221 14.55 13.17 2.47
CA ALA A 221 13.09 13.15 2.30
C ALA A 221 12.63 13.36 0.84
N ASN A 222 13.40 14.10 0.02
CA ASN A 222 13.13 14.26 -1.40
C ASN A 222 13.28 12.96 -2.21
N LEU A 223 14.15 12.06 -1.78
CA LEU A 223 14.40 10.76 -2.40
C LEU A 223 13.48 9.66 -1.84
N LEU A 224 12.96 9.83 -0.62
CA LEU A 224 11.99 8.92 0.00
C LEU A 224 10.56 9.20 -0.51
N ARG A 225 10.37 9.21 -1.83
CA ARG A 225 9.06 9.39 -2.45
C ARG A 225 8.71 8.14 -3.27
N PRO A 226 7.47 7.64 -3.19
CA PRO A 226 7.01 6.57 -4.07
C PRO A 226 7.32 6.88 -5.55
N GLY A 227 7.87 5.91 -6.26
CA GLY A 227 8.27 6.02 -7.66
C GLY A 227 9.70 6.52 -7.91
N THR A 228 10.36 7.14 -6.94
CA THR A 228 11.74 7.59 -7.07
C THR A 228 12.70 6.41 -7.13
N THR A 229 13.69 6.47 -8.03
CA THR A 229 14.76 5.46 -8.07
C THR A 229 15.88 5.90 -7.15
N ILE A 230 16.23 5.04 -6.20
CA ILE A 230 17.28 5.29 -5.21
C ILE A 230 18.32 4.18 -5.25
N ALA A 231 19.47 4.47 -4.66
CA ALA A 231 20.50 3.49 -4.35
C ALA A 231 20.87 3.60 -2.87
N ALA A 232 21.09 2.46 -2.24
CA ALA A 232 21.58 2.37 -0.88
C ALA A 232 22.63 1.27 -0.78
N GLN A 233 23.60 1.49 0.09
CA GLN A 233 24.59 0.51 0.47
C GLN A 233 24.68 0.44 1.98
N GLY A 234 24.88 -0.76 2.51
CA GLY A 234 24.90 -0.94 3.95
C GLY A 234 25.10 -2.38 4.36
N TYR A 235 24.67 -2.69 5.57
CA TYR A 235 24.80 -4.01 6.17
C TYR A 235 23.43 -4.58 6.45
N GLY A 236 23.22 -5.85 6.12
CA GLY A 236 21.91 -6.46 6.19
C GLY A 236 21.91 -7.94 5.91
N THR A 237 20.72 -8.49 5.72
CA THR A 237 20.49 -9.91 5.50
C THR A 237 19.63 -10.11 4.27
N ARG A 238 19.95 -11.15 3.49
CA ARG A 238 19.11 -11.65 2.39
C ARG A 238 18.73 -13.09 2.68
N ASN A 239 17.44 -13.38 2.70
CA ASN A 239 16.91 -14.73 2.92
C ASN A 239 15.73 -15.01 1.97
N ARG A 240 15.05 -16.15 2.18
CA ARG A 240 13.90 -16.56 1.35
C ARG A 240 12.68 -15.63 1.43
N TYR A 241 12.57 -14.81 2.48
CA TYR A 241 11.44 -13.90 2.69
C TYR A 241 11.69 -12.53 2.06
N GLY A 242 12.95 -12.14 1.86
CA GLY A 242 13.31 -10.90 1.19
C GLY A 242 14.74 -10.48 1.46
N GLU A 243 14.99 -9.19 1.25
CA GLU A 243 16.25 -8.52 1.55
C GLU A 243 15.97 -7.30 2.41
N ALA A 244 16.80 -7.09 3.42
CA ALA A 244 16.79 -5.84 4.17
C ALA A 244 18.20 -5.44 4.55
N LEU A 245 18.45 -4.14 4.54
CA LEU A 245 19.74 -3.57 4.92
C LEU A 245 19.57 -2.26 5.67
N GLN A 246 20.44 -2.04 6.65
CA GLN A 246 20.66 -0.75 7.28
C GLN A 246 21.61 0.04 6.39
N ALA A 247 21.13 1.12 5.78
CA ALA A 247 21.95 1.93 4.88
C ALA A 247 23.05 2.64 5.66
N THR A 248 24.30 2.49 5.23
CA THR A 248 25.43 3.31 5.64
C THR A 248 25.76 4.37 4.60
N ALA A 249 25.27 4.20 3.37
CA ALA A 249 25.31 5.19 2.31
C ALA A 249 23.97 5.18 1.54
N PHE A 250 23.48 6.34 1.16
CA PHE A 250 22.17 6.51 0.51
C PHE A 250 22.21 7.66 -0.50
N GLY A 251 21.47 7.53 -1.60
CA GLY A 251 21.39 8.59 -2.60
C GLY A 251 20.73 8.14 -3.90
N THR A 252 21.06 8.81 -5.00
CA THR A 252 20.63 8.39 -6.34
C THR A 252 21.58 7.33 -6.89
N PRO A 253 21.14 6.51 -7.87
CA PRO A 253 22.03 5.56 -8.52
C PRO A 253 23.29 6.25 -9.07
N GLY A 254 24.46 5.79 -8.62
CA GLY A 254 25.76 6.39 -8.98
C GLY A 254 26.21 7.57 -8.12
N ASN A 255 25.36 8.13 -7.26
CA ASN A 255 25.72 9.21 -6.32
C ASN A 255 25.23 8.86 -4.91
N LEU A 256 26.03 8.07 -4.20
CA LEU A 256 25.77 7.67 -2.82
C LEU A 256 26.48 8.62 -1.85
N THR A 257 25.74 9.12 -0.85
CA THR A 257 26.30 9.88 0.26
C THR A 257 26.43 8.99 1.48
N THR A 258 27.61 8.93 2.09
CA THR A 258 27.83 8.19 3.34
C THR A 258 27.08 8.86 4.48
N LEU A 259 26.22 8.10 5.15
CA LEU A 259 25.36 8.54 6.26
C LEU A 259 26.11 8.56 7.59
N TYR A 260 27.02 7.61 7.78
CA TYR A 260 27.81 7.44 8.99
C TYR A 260 29.28 7.35 8.59
N GLY A 261 29.95 8.50 8.63
CA GLY A 261 31.30 8.67 8.06
C GLY A 261 32.26 9.50 8.91
N ASN A 262 31.88 9.88 10.13
CA ASN A 262 32.83 10.36 11.14
C ASN A 262 32.90 9.33 12.27
N LEU A 263 33.54 8.18 12.01
CA LEU A 263 34.21 7.47 13.09
C LEU A 263 35.54 8.20 13.30
N PRO A 264 35.81 8.81 14.46
CA PRO A 264 37.17 9.29 14.74
C PRO A 264 38.14 8.12 14.60
N GLN A 265 39.25 8.37 13.89
CA GLN A 265 40.35 7.42 13.74
C GLN A 265 41.01 7.11 15.08
#